data_AF-A0A2N9HCR9-F1
#
_entry.id   AF-A0A2N9HCR9-F1
#
_cell.length_a   1.000
_cell.length_b   1.000
_cell.length_c   1.000
_cell.angle_alpha   90.00
_cell.angle_beta   90.00
_cell.angle_gamma   90.00
#
_symmetry.space_group_name_H-M   'P 1'
#
loop_
_entity.id
_entity.type
_entity.pdbx_description
1 polymer ?
#
loop_
_entity_poly.entity_id
_entity_poly.type
_entity_poly.pdbx_seq_one_letter_code
_entity_poly.pdbx_strand_id
1 'polypeptide(L)'
;MGQNEREENGFDPEDDHNLKREEEEVGDELSVERIFEKQQVPSWRKQLTVRAFVVSLCVEHTVHLHSDETQPHHRQENTVIQTCVVASSGIAFSGGFGSYLFAMSERVAKQSTDDVDFKKLALGWMIAFLFVVSFLGLFSVVPLRKIMVIDFKLTYPSGTATAHLINSFHTPQGAKLAKKQVRELGKFFSLSFLWGFFQWFYTAGDNCGFASFPSLGLKAYEYKFSGVGHGVCWVAGDEGFWRVERGVFIAIAMILGDGLYNFLKVLSRTLFGLYHQLWNKDVSSDLPVADHSSQVSSQVSYDDKHRTQLFLKDKIPSWFAIGGYVAIAAVSVATLPHIFHELKWYYILVMYIFAPALAFCNAYGAGLTDWSLASTYGNLAIFIIGAWAGPHGGVLAGLAACGVMMNIVSTASDLMQDFKTGYLTLASPRSMFVSQIIGTAMGCVISPCVFWLFYKAFDDLGLPGTQYPAPYAIVFRNMVLLGVKGFSSLPKNCLLLCFLFFGAAILINLTRDLVDKKWGRFIPLPMAMAIPFYIGSYFAIDMCVGSLILFVWEKINKAKADALGPAVASGLICGDGIWTLPASILALAGVKPPICMKFLSRGANAKVDNFLGG
;
A
#
# COMPACT_ATOMS: atom_id res chain seq x y z
N MET A 1 2.27 -60.55 -3.17
CA MET A 1 3.42 -59.64 -3.03
C MET A 1 3.50 -58.85 -4.33
N GLY A 2 3.23 -57.53 -4.27
CA GLY A 2 3.44 -56.57 -5.36
C GLY A 2 2.30 -56.42 -6.38
N GLN A 3 1.43 -55.43 -6.19
CA GLN A 3 0.79 -54.73 -7.31
C GLN A 3 0.96 -53.22 -7.11
N ASN A 4 1.52 -52.61 -8.15
CA ASN A 4 1.83 -51.19 -8.28
C ASN A 4 0.56 -50.34 -8.29
N GLU A 5 0.50 -49.31 -7.45
CA GLU A 5 -0.34 -48.14 -7.66
C GLU A 5 0.35 -47.20 -8.66
N ARG A 6 -0.31 -46.96 -9.79
CA ARG A 6 0.00 -45.91 -10.75
C ARG A 6 -1.00 -44.80 -10.47
N GLU A 7 -0.54 -43.68 -9.92
CA GLU A 7 -1.30 -42.44 -9.86
C GLU A 7 -1.51 -41.91 -11.29
N GLU A 8 -2.72 -42.08 -11.82
CA GLU A 8 -3.15 -41.38 -13.02
C GLU A 8 -3.50 -39.93 -12.65
N ASN A 9 -2.67 -39.00 -13.11
CA ASN A 9 -3.02 -37.59 -13.25
C ASN A 9 -4.09 -37.44 -14.35
N GLY A 10 -5.34 -37.71 -14.00
CA GLY A 10 -6.51 -37.50 -14.85
C GLY A 10 -7.15 -36.14 -14.61
N PHE A 11 -7.14 -35.26 -15.62
CA PHE A 11 -8.08 -34.15 -15.72
C PHE A 11 -9.47 -34.75 -15.95
N ASP A 12 -10.31 -34.77 -14.91
CA ASP A 12 -11.63 -35.39 -14.94
C ASP A 12 -12.68 -34.43 -15.53
N PRO A 13 -13.26 -34.72 -16.71
CA PRO A 13 -14.28 -33.88 -17.35
C PRO A 13 -15.61 -33.85 -16.56
N GLU A 14 -15.85 -34.82 -15.67
CA GLU A 14 -17.07 -34.84 -14.84
C GLU A 14 -17.06 -33.71 -13.79
N ASP A 15 -15.89 -33.26 -13.34
CA ASP A 15 -15.76 -32.17 -12.38
C ASP A 15 -16.18 -30.82 -13.00
N ASP A 16 -15.90 -30.61 -14.31
CA ASP A 16 -16.29 -29.39 -15.05
C ASP A 16 -17.79 -29.37 -15.40
N HIS A 17 -18.40 -30.54 -15.61
CA HIS A 17 -19.84 -30.67 -15.88
C HIS A 17 -20.68 -30.53 -14.60
N ASN A 18 -20.17 -31.02 -13.47
CA ASN A 18 -20.78 -30.78 -12.16
C ASN A 18 -20.57 -29.33 -11.70
N LEU A 19 -19.47 -28.67 -12.06
CA LEU A 19 -19.30 -27.22 -11.87
C LEU A 19 -20.39 -26.44 -12.60
N LYS A 20 -20.67 -26.73 -13.87
CA LYS A 20 -21.72 -26.01 -14.64
C LYS A 20 -23.12 -26.20 -14.05
N ARG A 21 -23.44 -27.39 -13.54
CA ARG A 21 -24.74 -27.66 -12.89
C ARG A 21 -24.84 -27.06 -11.48
N GLU A 22 -23.79 -27.14 -10.67
CA GLU A 22 -23.76 -26.50 -9.35
C GLU A 22 -23.69 -24.94 -9.49
N GLU A 23 -23.14 -24.41 -10.58
CA GLU A 23 -23.12 -22.97 -10.90
C GLU A 23 -24.45 -22.45 -11.47
N GLU A 24 -25.20 -23.26 -12.23
CA GLU A 24 -26.56 -22.91 -12.66
C GLU A 24 -27.53 -22.81 -11.46
N GLU A 25 -27.33 -23.59 -10.39
CA GLU A 25 -28.07 -23.44 -9.13
C GLU A 25 -27.59 -22.26 -8.26
N VAL A 26 -26.33 -21.83 -8.37
CA VAL A 26 -25.79 -20.65 -7.65
C VAL A 26 -26.12 -19.33 -8.38
N GLY A 27 -26.50 -19.40 -9.65
CA GLY A 27 -26.98 -18.27 -10.44
C GLY A 27 -28.32 -17.69 -9.97
N ASP A 28 -29.12 -18.47 -9.23
CA ASP A 28 -30.39 -18.03 -8.63
C ASP A 28 -30.26 -17.80 -7.11
N GLU A 29 -30.04 -16.53 -6.75
CA GLU A 29 -30.23 -15.89 -5.44
C GLU A 29 -30.02 -16.71 -4.14
N LEU A 30 -28.78 -16.81 -3.68
CA LEU A 30 -28.48 -16.72 -2.24
C LEU A 30 -27.42 -15.65 -2.00
N SER A 31 -27.89 -14.45 -1.63
CA SER A 31 -27.01 -13.32 -1.30
C SER A 31 -26.19 -13.64 -0.05
N VAL A 32 -24.93 -13.16 0.03
CA VAL A 32 -24.01 -13.53 1.13
C VAL A 32 -24.64 -13.20 2.47
N GLU A 33 -25.31 -12.05 2.59
CA GLU A 33 -25.96 -11.68 3.85
C GLU A 33 -27.25 -12.47 4.11
N ARG A 34 -27.94 -12.99 3.09
CA ARG A 34 -29.06 -13.94 3.30
C ARG A 34 -28.58 -15.26 3.91
N ILE A 35 -27.38 -15.74 3.55
CA ILE A 35 -26.78 -16.96 4.14
C ILE A 35 -26.59 -16.80 5.66
N PHE A 36 -26.29 -15.58 6.10
CA PHE A 36 -26.01 -15.27 7.51
C PHE A 36 -27.15 -14.55 8.24
N GLU A 37 -28.34 -14.45 7.64
CA GLU A 37 -29.47 -13.69 8.21
C GLU A 37 -29.88 -14.19 9.60
N LYS A 38 -29.72 -15.49 9.86
CA LYS A 38 -30.02 -16.10 11.17
C LYS A 38 -28.87 -15.97 12.20
N GLN A 39 -27.70 -15.49 11.79
CA GLN A 39 -26.54 -15.37 12.64
C GLN A 39 -26.48 -13.96 13.24
N GLN A 40 -26.47 -13.87 14.58
CA GLN A 40 -26.43 -12.57 15.24
C GLN A 40 -25.04 -11.94 15.11
N VAL A 41 -24.97 -10.74 14.50
CA VAL A 41 -23.72 -9.97 14.45
C VAL A 41 -23.33 -9.56 15.88
N PRO A 42 -22.14 -9.97 16.38
CA PRO A 42 -21.71 -9.63 17.73
C PRO A 42 -21.50 -8.13 17.88
N SER A 43 -21.77 -7.59 19.07
CA SER A 43 -21.51 -6.19 19.36
C SER A 43 -20.01 -5.87 19.30
N TRP A 44 -19.65 -4.61 19.01
CA TRP A 44 -18.26 -4.20 18.81
C TRP A 44 -17.30 -4.64 19.93
N ARG A 45 -17.75 -4.61 21.20
CA ARG A 45 -16.95 -5.08 22.35
C ARG A 45 -16.68 -6.59 22.33
N LYS A 46 -17.63 -7.38 21.81
CA LYS A 46 -17.49 -8.84 21.66
C LYS A 46 -16.66 -9.23 20.44
N GLN A 47 -16.48 -8.32 19.47
CA GLN A 47 -15.55 -8.53 18.34
C GLN A 47 -14.09 -8.38 18.77
N LEU A 48 -13.83 -7.63 19.85
CA LEU A 48 -12.52 -7.41 20.44
C LEU A 48 -12.21 -8.48 21.50
N THR A 49 -11.86 -9.69 21.08
CA THR A 49 -11.55 -10.77 22.02
C THR A 49 -10.08 -10.79 22.42
N VAL A 50 -9.80 -11.19 23.67
CA VAL A 50 -8.42 -11.38 24.14
C VAL A 50 -7.67 -12.37 23.25
N ARG A 51 -8.37 -13.43 22.80
CA ARG A 51 -7.85 -14.41 21.83
C ARG A 51 -7.41 -13.75 20.53
N ALA A 52 -8.22 -12.88 19.93
CA ALA A 52 -7.84 -12.14 18.72
C ALA A 52 -6.56 -11.31 18.90
N PHE A 53 -6.41 -10.63 20.04
CA PHE A 53 -5.19 -9.87 20.32
C PHE A 53 -3.98 -10.75 20.61
N VAL A 54 -4.16 -11.85 21.34
CA VAL A 54 -3.11 -12.83 21.60
C VAL A 54 -2.65 -13.47 20.30
N VAL A 55 -3.55 -13.87 19.41
CA VAL A 55 -3.21 -14.40 18.08
C VAL A 55 -2.46 -13.35 17.25
N SER A 56 -2.91 -12.09 17.27
CA SER A 56 -2.20 -11.00 16.58
C SER A 56 -0.76 -10.84 17.09
N LEU A 57 -0.55 -10.92 18.42
CA LEU A 57 0.77 -10.90 19.06
C LEU A 57 1.61 -12.16 18.76
N CYS A 58 0.99 -13.34 18.74
CA CYS A 58 1.67 -14.63 18.53
C CYS A 58 2.08 -14.83 17.06
N VAL A 59 1.26 -14.37 16.11
CA VAL A 59 1.58 -14.40 14.66
C VAL A 59 2.85 -13.59 14.37
N GLU A 60 3.12 -12.52 15.12
CA GLU A 60 4.39 -11.78 15.05
C GLU A 60 5.54 -12.50 15.74
N HIS A 61 5.29 -13.30 16.78
CA HIS A 61 6.33 -13.81 17.65
C HIS A 61 6.89 -15.19 17.34
N THR A 62 6.23 -16.04 16.52
CA THR A 62 6.76 -17.25 15.83
C THR A 62 5.61 -18.17 15.41
N VAL A 63 5.70 -18.76 14.20
CA VAL A 63 4.99 -19.97 13.79
C VAL A 63 5.38 -21.12 14.72
N HIS A 64 4.72 -21.20 15.87
CA HIS A 64 4.52 -22.37 16.72
C HIS A 64 4.20 -21.88 18.11
N LEU A 65 2.93 -21.91 18.47
CA LEU A 65 2.50 -22.34 19.80
C LEU A 65 1.03 -22.74 19.69
N HIS A 66 0.77 -23.98 20.10
CA HIS A 66 -0.55 -24.55 20.27
C HIS A 66 -1.47 -23.55 21.01
N SER A 67 -2.31 -22.84 20.28
CA SER A 67 -3.50 -22.25 20.86
C SER A 67 -4.62 -23.26 20.70
N ASP A 68 -4.91 -23.91 21.81
CA ASP A 68 -6.04 -24.80 22.02
C ASP A 68 -7.35 -24.00 21.83
N GLU A 69 -7.81 -23.88 20.58
CA GLU A 69 -9.08 -23.21 20.26
C GLU A 69 -10.11 -24.20 19.75
N THR A 70 -10.87 -24.73 20.70
CA THR A 70 -12.06 -25.57 20.52
C THR A 70 -13.26 -24.85 19.88
N GLN A 71 -13.14 -23.58 19.46
CA GLN A 71 -14.18 -22.84 18.73
C GLN A 71 -13.59 -22.00 17.58
N PRO A 72 -14.14 -22.10 16.36
CA PRO A 72 -13.70 -21.27 15.23
C PRO A 72 -14.05 -19.80 15.44
N HIS A 73 -13.09 -18.89 15.18
CA HIS A 73 -13.29 -17.43 15.23
C HIS A 73 -14.42 -16.98 14.31
N HIS A 74 -15.17 -15.95 14.71
CA HIS A 74 -16.16 -15.33 13.83
C HIS A 74 -15.50 -14.49 12.72
N ARG A 75 -16.24 -14.23 11.63
CA ARG A 75 -15.79 -13.34 10.53
C ARG A 75 -15.31 -11.97 11.03
N GLN A 76 -16.00 -11.41 12.02
CA GLN A 76 -15.65 -10.12 12.60
C GLN A 76 -14.39 -10.19 13.46
N GLU A 77 -14.15 -11.29 14.16
CA GLU A 77 -12.91 -11.50 14.93
C GLU A 77 -11.71 -11.63 13.99
N ASN A 78 -11.82 -12.42 12.91
CA ASN A 78 -10.78 -12.52 11.89
C ASN A 78 -10.46 -11.17 11.25
N THR A 79 -11.48 -10.35 11.02
CA THR A 79 -11.30 -8.99 10.51
C THR A 79 -10.53 -8.12 11.53
N VAL A 80 -10.90 -8.20 12.81
CA VAL A 80 -10.22 -7.47 13.91
C VAL A 80 -8.75 -7.87 14.03
N ILE A 81 -8.43 -9.16 13.91
CA ILE A 81 -7.05 -9.68 13.92
C ILE A 81 -6.28 -9.13 12.73
N GLN A 82 -6.85 -9.24 11.52
CA GLN A 82 -6.23 -8.74 10.29
C GLN A 82 -5.92 -7.25 10.37
N THR A 83 -6.89 -6.42 10.81
CA THR A 83 -6.68 -4.98 11.00
C THR A 83 -5.52 -4.69 11.96
N CYS A 84 -5.44 -5.42 13.09
CA CYS A 84 -4.35 -5.25 14.06
C CYS A 84 -2.97 -5.55 13.45
N VAL A 85 -2.85 -6.69 12.75
CA VAL A 85 -1.60 -7.12 12.10
C VAL A 85 -1.19 -6.18 10.96
N VAL A 86 -2.14 -5.74 10.13
CA VAL A 86 -1.89 -4.76 9.06
C VAL A 86 -1.43 -3.42 9.63
N ALA A 87 -2.05 -2.93 10.71
CA ALA A 87 -1.63 -1.70 11.36
C ALA A 87 -0.19 -1.78 11.91
N SER A 88 0.16 -2.89 12.55
CA SER A 88 1.50 -3.11 13.12
C SER A 88 2.57 -3.18 12.03
N SER A 89 2.36 -4.03 11.02
CA SER A 89 3.26 -4.17 9.87
C SER A 89 3.33 -2.91 9.00
N GLY A 90 2.25 -2.14 8.92
CA GLY A 90 2.21 -0.83 8.25
C GLY A 90 3.20 0.18 8.84
N ILE A 91 3.49 0.10 10.15
CA ILE A 91 4.54 0.92 10.79
C ILE A 91 5.94 0.49 10.38
N ALA A 92 6.19 -0.78 10.07
CA ALA A 92 7.48 -1.20 9.54
C ALA A 92 7.75 -0.57 8.16
N PHE A 93 6.70 -0.40 7.33
CA PHE A 93 6.78 0.29 6.05
C PHE A 93 6.89 1.81 6.20
N SER A 94 5.97 2.42 6.94
CA SER A 94 5.87 3.88 7.07
C SER A 94 6.85 4.49 8.07
N GLY A 95 7.49 3.69 8.93
CA GLY A 95 8.41 4.12 9.98
C GLY A 95 9.81 4.52 9.52
N GLY A 96 10.14 4.32 8.24
CA GLY A 96 11.31 4.92 7.60
C GLY A 96 12.64 4.19 7.80
N PHE A 97 12.62 2.96 8.31
CA PHE A 97 13.82 2.19 8.68
C PHE A 97 14.74 1.83 7.51
N GLY A 98 14.23 1.82 6.28
CA GLY A 98 15.02 1.69 5.04
C GLY A 98 15.07 2.96 4.19
N SER A 99 14.44 4.05 4.64
CA SER A 99 14.23 5.28 3.87
C SER A 99 14.57 6.53 4.68
N TYR A 100 13.60 7.39 5.01
CA TYR A 100 13.85 8.72 5.57
C TYR A 100 14.53 8.70 6.96
N LEU A 101 14.20 7.72 7.81
CA LEU A 101 14.73 7.66 9.17
C LEU A 101 16.18 7.16 9.12
N PHE A 102 16.45 6.17 8.27
CA PHE A 102 17.81 5.69 8.04
C PHE A 102 18.68 6.70 7.28
N ALA A 103 18.09 7.54 6.42
CA ALA A 103 18.75 8.63 5.73
C ALA A 103 19.34 9.71 6.67
N MET A 104 18.81 9.82 7.89
CA MET A 104 19.34 10.70 8.93
C MET A 104 20.61 10.14 9.61
N SER A 105 20.91 8.86 9.41
CA SER A 105 22.04 8.20 10.09
C SER A 105 23.38 8.69 9.56
N GLU A 106 24.39 8.61 10.42
CA GLU A 106 25.78 8.91 10.06
C GLU A 106 26.29 8.03 8.90
N ARG A 107 25.85 6.75 8.85
CA ARG A 107 26.27 5.79 7.82
C ARG A 107 25.85 6.21 6.42
N VAL A 108 24.64 6.76 6.28
CA VAL A 108 24.13 7.29 5.00
C VAL A 108 24.68 8.69 4.74
N ALA A 109 24.84 9.50 5.79
CA ALA A 109 25.37 10.85 5.67
C ALA A 109 26.77 10.91 5.05
N LYS A 110 27.67 10.02 5.48
CA LYS A 110 29.05 9.93 4.97
C LYS A 110 29.15 9.51 3.50
N GLN A 111 28.07 9.02 2.90
CA GLN A 111 28.03 8.64 1.49
C GLN A 111 27.65 9.81 0.58
N SER A 112 27.16 10.92 1.13
CA SER A 112 26.83 12.14 0.39
C SER A 112 28.01 13.12 0.42
N THR A 113 28.19 13.87 -0.67
CA THR A 113 29.33 14.80 -0.87
C THR A 113 29.24 16.13 -0.10
N ASP A 114 28.07 16.48 0.43
CA ASP A 114 27.78 17.79 1.06
C ASP A 114 27.47 17.67 2.57
N ASP A 115 27.51 18.82 3.26
CA ASP A 115 27.47 19.09 4.71
C ASP A 115 26.78 18.04 5.61
N VAL A 116 27.47 17.70 6.71
CA VAL A 116 27.28 16.44 7.47
C VAL A 116 26.21 16.59 8.56
N ASP A 117 25.02 17.06 8.19
CA ASP A 117 23.88 17.03 9.10
C ASP A 117 23.38 15.58 9.25
N PHE A 118 23.61 15.00 10.42
CA PHE A 118 23.14 13.66 10.79
C PHE A 118 22.64 13.63 12.24
N LYS A 119 21.76 12.68 12.52
CA LYS A 119 21.27 12.38 13.87
C LYS A 119 21.64 10.95 14.21
N LYS A 120 22.28 10.75 15.35
CA LYS A 120 22.59 9.41 15.84
C LYS A 120 21.28 8.67 16.16
N LEU A 121 21.07 7.54 15.49
CA LEU A 121 19.92 6.66 15.74
C LEU A 121 19.98 6.13 17.18
N ALA A 122 18.86 6.20 17.87
CA ALA A 122 18.70 5.59 19.19
C ALA A 122 17.26 5.11 19.36
N LEU A 123 17.10 3.91 19.92
CA LEU A 123 15.82 3.23 20.06
C LEU A 123 14.75 4.10 20.74
N GLY A 124 15.10 4.77 21.84
CA GLY A 124 14.16 5.56 22.63
C GLY A 124 13.48 6.68 21.85
N TRP A 125 14.24 7.49 21.09
CA TRP A 125 13.64 8.58 20.33
C TRP A 125 12.92 8.09 19.07
N MET A 126 13.35 6.98 18.45
CA MET A 126 12.65 6.40 17.31
C MET A 126 11.24 5.93 17.71
N ILE A 127 11.12 5.22 18.85
CA ILE A 127 9.83 4.81 19.41
C ILE A 127 8.99 6.05 19.73
N ALA A 128 9.55 7.03 20.44
CA ALA A 128 8.84 8.26 20.78
C ALA A 128 8.34 9.02 19.54
N PHE A 129 9.17 9.13 18.50
CA PHE A 129 8.81 9.77 17.24
C PHE A 129 7.61 9.09 16.59
N LEU A 130 7.65 7.76 16.43
CA LEU A 130 6.56 7.01 15.81
C LEU A 130 5.25 7.08 16.60
N PHE A 131 5.32 6.99 17.94
CA PHE A 131 4.14 7.17 18.79
C PHE A 131 3.49 8.55 18.61
N VAL A 132 4.28 9.58 18.41
CA VAL A 132 3.78 10.95 18.29
C VAL A 132 3.09 11.18 16.93
N VAL A 133 3.57 10.55 15.85
CA VAL A 133 3.11 10.86 14.48
C VAL A 133 2.09 9.85 13.92
N SER A 134 2.09 8.59 14.37
CA SER A 134 1.35 7.51 13.69
C SER A 134 -0.17 7.57 13.89
N PHE A 135 -0.64 8.14 15.01
CA PHE A 135 -2.06 8.14 15.35
C PHE A 135 -2.85 9.26 14.65
N LEU A 136 -2.20 10.33 14.19
CA LEU A 136 -2.87 11.49 13.58
C LEU A 136 -3.69 11.12 12.33
N GLY A 137 -3.16 10.21 11.50
CA GLY A 137 -3.83 9.71 10.30
C GLY A 137 -5.14 8.99 10.61
N LEU A 138 -5.21 8.28 11.75
CA LEU A 138 -6.41 7.56 12.16
C LEU A 138 -7.58 8.51 12.37
N PHE A 139 -7.34 9.61 13.09
CA PHE A 139 -8.38 10.57 13.44
C PHE A 139 -8.80 11.46 12.26
N SER A 140 -7.90 11.77 11.34
CA SER A 140 -8.19 12.64 10.18
C SER A 140 -9.18 12.02 9.19
N VAL A 141 -9.15 10.69 9.04
CA VAL A 141 -9.94 9.98 8.02
C VAL A 141 -11.28 9.44 8.53
N VAL A 142 -11.48 9.33 9.85
CA VAL A 142 -12.73 8.82 10.44
C VAL A 142 -13.99 9.53 9.90
N PRO A 143 -14.05 10.88 9.79
CA PRO A 143 -15.23 11.56 9.25
C PRO A 143 -15.51 11.23 7.78
N LEU A 144 -14.47 10.83 7.04
CA LEU A 144 -14.51 10.60 5.60
C LEU A 144 -14.97 9.19 5.23
N ARG A 145 -15.09 8.26 6.20
CA ARG A 145 -15.41 6.84 5.93
C ARG A 145 -16.71 6.64 5.17
N LYS A 146 -17.76 7.43 5.48
CA LYS A 146 -19.05 7.32 4.79
C LYS A 146 -18.89 7.71 3.33
N ILE A 147 -18.21 8.82 3.09
CA ILE A 147 -18.00 9.37 1.75
C ILE A 147 -17.21 8.37 0.89
N MET A 148 -16.13 7.82 1.43
CA MET A 148 -15.25 6.93 0.67
C MET A 148 -15.83 5.53 0.46
N VAL A 149 -16.36 4.90 1.51
CA VAL A 149 -16.81 3.49 1.46
C VAL A 149 -18.23 3.37 0.92
N ILE A 150 -19.15 4.27 1.30
CA ILE A 150 -20.57 4.19 0.93
C ILE A 150 -20.88 5.08 -0.27
N ASP A 151 -20.55 6.37 -0.21
CA ASP A 151 -21.02 7.32 -1.22
C ASP A 151 -20.26 7.18 -2.55
N PHE A 152 -18.93 7.04 -2.49
CA PHE A 152 -18.07 6.79 -3.65
C PHE A 152 -17.94 5.31 -4.01
N LYS A 153 -18.34 4.39 -3.12
CA LYS A 153 -18.19 2.94 -3.29
C LYS A 153 -16.80 2.54 -3.79
N LEU A 154 -15.75 3.19 -3.26
CA LEU A 154 -14.37 2.87 -3.64
C LEU A 154 -14.08 1.39 -3.37
N THR A 155 -13.29 0.80 -4.27
CA THR A 155 -13.06 -0.65 -4.27
C THR A 155 -12.17 -1.05 -3.10
N TYR A 156 -11.05 -0.35 -2.86
CA TYR A 156 -9.95 -0.81 -2.01
C TYR A 156 -9.65 -2.29 -2.27
N PRO A 157 -9.02 -2.61 -3.42
CA PRO A 157 -8.91 -3.99 -3.91
C PRO A 157 -8.40 -5.01 -2.89
N SER A 158 -7.35 -4.70 -2.13
CA SER A 158 -6.79 -5.57 -1.08
C SER A 158 -7.76 -5.76 0.10
N GLY A 159 -8.43 -4.69 0.54
CA GLY A 159 -9.47 -4.80 1.58
C GLY A 159 -10.67 -5.63 1.13
N THR A 160 -11.08 -5.47 -0.14
CA THR A 160 -12.15 -6.27 -0.74
C THR A 160 -11.76 -7.74 -0.89
N ALA A 161 -10.56 -8.03 -1.39
CA ALA A 161 -10.05 -9.39 -1.52
C ALA A 161 -9.96 -10.09 -0.16
N THR A 162 -9.46 -9.39 0.86
CA THR A 162 -9.40 -9.87 2.25
C THR A 162 -10.79 -10.21 2.77
N ALA A 163 -11.77 -9.33 2.57
CA ALA A 163 -13.14 -9.58 3.00
C ALA A 163 -13.78 -10.78 2.29
N HIS A 164 -13.56 -10.93 0.98
CA HIS A 164 -14.04 -12.10 0.23
C HIS A 164 -13.44 -13.40 0.77
N LEU A 165 -12.14 -13.41 1.09
CA LEU A 165 -11.47 -14.57 1.67
C LEU A 165 -12.04 -14.92 3.07
N ILE A 166 -12.18 -13.91 3.94
CA ILE A 166 -12.77 -14.10 5.27
C ILE A 166 -14.21 -14.63 5.16
N ASN A 167 -15.04 -14.06 4.28
CA ASN A 167 -16.41 -14.53 4.08
C ASN A 167 -16.46 -15.96 3.53
N SER A 168 -15.51 -16.33 2.66
CA SER A 168 -15.44 -17.67 2.05
C SER A 168 -15.14 -18.76 3.09
N PHE A 169 -14.32 -18.47 4.10
CA PHE A 169 -14.04 -19.43 5.19
C PHE A 169 -15.26 -19.75 6.08
N HIS A 170 -16.26 -18.88 6.07
CA HIS A 170 -17.40 -18.94 7.00
C HIS A 170 -18.72 -19.32 6.35
N THR A 171 -18.75 -19.49 5.02
CA THR A 171 -19.97 -19.88 4.28
C THR A 171 -20.00 -21.41 4.09
N PRO A 172 -21.11 -22.10 4.40
CA PRO A 172 -21.19 -23.58 4.30
C PRO A 172 -21.09 -24.11 2.85
N GLN A 173 -21.64 -23.40 1.87
CA GLN A 173 -21.40 -23.66 0.44
C GLN A 173 -19.98 -23.20 0.00
N GLY A 174 -19.43 -22.22 0.71
CA GLY A 174 -18.08 -21.70 0.48
C GLY A 174 -16.97 -22.64 0.93
N ALA A 175 -17.20 -23.70 1.71
CA ALA A 175 -16.14 -24.62 2.11
C ALA A 175 -15.48 -25.34 0.90
N LYS A 176 -16.29 -25.74 -0.10
CA LYS A 176 -15.76 -26.30 -1.37
C LYS A 176 -14.98 -25.23 -2.16
N LEU A 177 -15.53 -24.02 -2.25
CA LEU A 177 -14.90 -22.90 -2.97
C LEU A 177 -13.61 -22.45 -2.29
N ALA A 178 -13.61 -22.32 -0.97
CA ALA A 178 -12.46 -21.99 -0.14
C ALA A 178 -11.37 -23.06 -0.26
N LYS A 179 -11.73 -24.35 -0.28
CA LYS A 179 -10.76 -25.42 -0.55
C LYS A 179 -10.13 -25.28 -1.94
N LYS A 180 -10.92 -24.92 -2.96
CA LYS A 180 -10.41 -24.62 -4.32
C LYS A 180 -9.52 -23.37 -4.32
N GLN A 181 -9.93 -22.27 -3.66
CA GLN A 181 -9.15 -21.04 -3.54
C GLN A 181 -7.82 -21.27 -2.83
N VAL A 182 -7.81 -21.99 -1.71
CA VAL A 182 -6.59 -22.34 -0.96
C VAL A 182 -5.68 -23.25 -1.79
N ARG A 183 -6.24 -24.19 -2.55
CA ARG A 183 -5.47 -25.04 -3.48
C ARG A 183 -4.83 -24.23 -4.60
N GLU A 184 -5.57 -23.34 -5.25
CA GLU A 184 -5.03 -22.47 -6.30
C GLU A 184 -3.98 -21.51 -5.72
N LEU A 185 -4.28 -20.88 -4.57
CA LEU A 185 -3.33 -20.03 -3.87
C LEU A 185 -2.03 -20.80 -3.58
N GLY A 186 -2.09 -21.99 -3.00
CA GLY A 186 -0.92 -22.82 -2.69
C GLY A 186 -0.13 -23.24 -3.93
N LYS A 187 -0.82 -23.50 -5.05
CA LYS A 187 -0.20 -23.85 -6.33
C LYS A 187 0.60 -22.67 -6.90
N PHE A 188 -0.04 -21.51 -7.06
CA PHE A 188 0.61 -20.32 -7.59
C PHE A 188 1.66 -19.74 -6.63
N PHE A 189 1.43 -19.88 -5.33
CA PHE A 189 2.42 -19.62 -4.29
C PHE A 189 3.69 -20.45 -4.50
N SER A 190 3.55 -21.77 -4.63
CA SER A 190 4.69 -22.67 -4.80
C SER A 190 5.43 -22.39 -6.11
N LEU A 191 4.71 -22.12 -7.19
CA LEU A 191 5.28 -21.72 -8.48
C LEU A 191 6.10 -20.42 -8.36
N SER A 192 5.54 -19.40 -7.72
CA SER A 192 6.23 -18.11 -7.57
C SER A 192 7.39 -18.17 -6.58
N PHE A 193 7.28 -18.97 -5.52
CA PHE A 193 8.37 -19.21 -4.57
C PHE A 193 9.56 -19.91 -5.25
N LEU A 194 9.30 -20.95 -6.04
CA LEU A 194 10.33 -21.62 -6.83
C LEU A 194 10.92 -20.71 -7.90
N TRP A 195 10.11 -19.83 -8.48
CA TRP A 195 10.60 -18.79 -9.39
C TRP A 195 11.54 -17.80 -8.69
N GLY A 196 11.21 -17.36 -7.47
CA GLY A 196 12.10 -16.52 -6.65
C GLY A 196 13.43 -17.21 -6.35
N PHE A 197 13.41 -18.51 -6.00
CA PHE A 197 14.62 -19.32 -5.86
C PHE A 197 15.44 -19.38 -7.14
N PHE A 198 14.77 -19.67 -8.26
CA PHE A 198 15.41 -19.73 -9.57
C PHE A 198 16.06 -18.38 -9.93
N GLN A 199 15.39 -17.25 -9.68
CA GLN A 199 15.96 -15.93 -9.90
C GLN A 199 17.20 -15.68 -9.03
N TRP A 200 17.10 -15.97 -7.72
CA TRP A 200 18.21 -15.84 -6.78
C TRP A 200 19.43 -16.69 -7.18
N PHE A 201 19.23 -17.86 -7.79
CA PHE A 201 20.33 -18.73 -8.23
C PHE A 201 21.29 -18.06 -9.25
N TYR A 202 20.81 -17.08 -10.02
CA TYR A 202 21.58 -16.38 -11.07
C TYR A 202 22.09 -14.98 -10.71
N THR A 203 21.98 -14.56 -9.44
CA THR A 203 22.34 -13.20 -8.99
C THR A 203 23.73 -13.10 -8.33
N ALA A 204 24.70 -13.93 -8.74
CA ALA A 204 26.03 -13.95 -8.11
C ALA A 204 26.91 -12.71 -8.44
N GLY A 205 26.60 -11.56 -7.86
CA GLY A 205 27.40 -10.33 -7.94
C GLY A 205 26.69 -9.15 -8.61
N ASP A 206 27.45 -8.09 -8.89
CA ASP A 206 26.90 -6.82 -9.37
C ASP A 206 26.38 -6.91 -10.81
N ASN A 207 25.15 -6.42 -11.01
CA ASN A 207 24.41 -6.45 -12.29
C ASN A 207 24.26 -7.87 -12.87
N CYS A 208 24.10 -8.88 -12.00
CA CYS A 208 23.84 -10.27 -12.39
C CYS A 208 22.36 -10.62 -12.20
N GLY A 209 21.85 -11.54 -13.03
CA GLY A 209 20.54 -12.16 -12.86
C GLY A 209 19.42 -11.56 -13.72
N PHE A 210 18.22 -12.13 -13.62
CA PHE A 210 17.08 -11.77 -14.47
C PHE A 210 16.63 -10.31 -14.31
N ALA A 211 16.92 -9.67 -13.17
CA ALA A 211 16.66 -8.25 -12.95
C ALA A 211 17.47 -7.34 -13.89
N SER A 212 18.58 -7.84 -14.44
CA SER A 212 19.41 -7.12 -15.41
C SER A 212 19.08 -7.46 -16.87
N PHE A 213 17.97 -8.17 -17.12
CA PHE A 213 17.61 -8.59 -18.48
C PHE A 213 17.18 -7.40 -19.34
N PRO A 214 17.86 -7.12 -20.47
CA PRO A 214 17.56 -5.99 -21.33
C PRO A 214 16.39 -6.31 -22.28
N SER A 215 15.17 -6.42 -21.74
CA SER A 215 13.98 -6.84 -22.50
C SER A 215 13.64 -5.95 -23.71
N LEU A 216 13.99 -4.66 -23.66
CA LEU A 216 13.83 -3.70 -24.76
C LEU A 216 15.14 -3.38 -25.50
N GLY A 217 16.18 -4.19 -25.30
CA GLY A 217 17.49 -4.06 -25.91
C GLY A 217 18.51 -3.29 -25.07
N LEU A 218 19.80 -3.45 -25.42
CA LEU A 218 20.93 -2.94 -24.62
C LEU A 218 20.98 -1.41 -24.56
N LYS A 219 20.60 -0.70 -25.63
CA LYS A 219 20.51 0.77 -25.60
C LYS A 219 19.44 1.26 -24.63
N ALA A 220 18.27 0.61 -24.63
CA ALA A 220 17.20 0.94 -23.68
C ALA A 220 17.60 0.60 -22.24
N TYR A 221 18.36 -0.47 -22.05
CA TYR A 221 18.94 -0.87 -20.76
C TYR A 221 20.02 0.11 -20.25
N GLU A 222 20.85 0.69 -21.12
CA GLU A 222 21.75 1.80 -20.75
C GLU A 222 20.97 3.03 -20.26
N TYR A 223 19.79 3.28 -20.86
CA TYR A 223 18.82 4.25 -20.35
C TYR A 223 17.94 3.71 -19.21
N LYS A 224 18.29 2.55 -18.65
CA LYS A 224 17.62 1.84 -17.53
C LYS A 224 16.13 1.56 -17.73
N PHE A 225 15.71 1.35 -18.97
CA PHE A 225 14.39 0.85 -19.32
C PHE A 225 14.43 -0.69 -19.30
N SER A 226 14.52 -1.29 -18.11
CA SER A 226 14.52 -2.74 -17.91
C SER A 226 13.12 -3.23 -17.54
N GLY A 227 12.55 -4.13 -18.33
CA GLY A 227 11.17 -4.61 -18.16
C GLY A 227 11.02 -5.91 -17.36
N VAL A 228 12.00 -6.33 -16.56
CA VAL A 228 11.89 -7.55 -15.74
C VAL A 228 12.70 -7.39 -14.45
N GLY A 229 12.08 -7.50 -13.29
CA GLY A 229 12.76 -7.77 -12.00
C GLY A 229 12.40 -6.88 -10.82
N HIS A 230 11.91 -7.51 -9.76
CA HIS A 230 11.83 -6.96 -8.39
C HIS A 230 13.22 -6.55 -7.89
N GLY A 231 13.28 -5.45 -7.14
CA GLY A 231 14.49 -5.00 -6.45
C GLY A 231 14.95 -3.64 -6.93
N VAL A 232 14.66 -2.62 -6.12
CA VAL A 232 15.02 -1.24 -6.40
C VAL A 232 16.52 -1.07 -6.20
N CYS A 233 17.27 -1.05 -7.30
CA CYS A 233 18.67 -0.65 -7.29
C CYS A 233 18.93 0.35 -8.43
N TRP A 234 18.69 1.63 -8.15
CA TRP A 234 19.08 2.72 -9.03
C TRP A 234 20.46 3.24 -8.60
N VAL A 235 21.54 2.59 -9.02
CA VAL A 235 22.91 3.10 -8.81
C VAL A 235 23.14 4.35 -9.66
N ALA A 236 23.68 5.39 -9.03
CA ALA A 236 23.87 6.72 -9.57
C ALA A 236 24.73 6.78 -10.84
N GLY A 237 24.22 7.53 -11.82
CA GLY A 237 25.00 8.21 -12.87
C GLY A 237 24.37 9.58 -13.07
N ASP A 238 25.19 10.62 -13.31
CA ASP A 238 24.76 12.02 -13.29
C ASP A 238 23.56 12.32 -14.20
N GLU A 239 23.51 11.76 -15.41
CA GLU A 239 22.41 11.96 -16.36
C GLU A 239 21.10 11.25 -15.97
N GLY A 240 21.20 10.11 -15.27
CA GLY A 240 20.05 9.31 -14.81
C GLY A 240 19.38 9.90 -13.57
N PHE A 241 20.17 10.51 -12.69
CA PHE A 241 19.69 11.17 -11.47
C PHE A 241 18.67 12.29 -11.80
N TRP A 242 19.01 13.19 -12.74
CA TRP A 242 18.12 14.27 -13.20
C TRP A 242 16.87 13.79 -13.98
N ARG A 243 16.86 12.54 -14.46
CA ARG A 243 15.69 11.93 -15.13
C ARG A 243 14.69 11.34 -14.12
N VAL A 244 15.20 10.70 -13.06
CA VAL A 244 14.39 10.16 -11.96
C VAL A 244 13.71 11.28 -11.18
N GLU A 245 14.44 12.36 -10.87
CA GLU A 245 13.86 13.52 -10.21
C GLU A 245 12.69 14.12 -11.01
N ARG A 246 12.86 14.30 -12.33
CA ARG A 246 11.79 14.79 -13.21
C ARG A 246 10.54 13.90 -13.18
N GLY A 247 10.70 12.58 -13.18
CA GLY A 247 9.58 11.63 -13.06
C GLY A 247 8.85 11.75 -11.72
N VAL A 248 9.60 11.85 -10.62
CA VAL A 248 9.05 12.01 -9.27
C VAL A 248 8.24 13.30 -9.15
N PHE A 249 8.74 14.43 -9.66
CA PHE A 249 8.00 15.70 -9.61
C PHE A 249 6.73 15.69 -10.49
N ILE A 250 6.79 15.08 -11.67
CA ILE A 250 5.61 14.91 -12.53
C ILE A 250 4.57 14.02 -11.83
N ALA A 251 4.98 12.91 -11.22
CA ALA A 251 4.10 12.05 -10.45
C ALA A 251 3.44 12.81 -9.28
N ILE A 252 4.22 13.53 -8.47
CA ILE A 252 3.72 14.38 -7.38
C ILE A 252 2.69 15.38 -7.92
N ALA A 253 2.98 16.06 -9.03
CA ALA A 253 2.09 17.05 -9.62
C ALA A 253 0.76 16.43 -10.09
N MET A 254 0.80 15.26 -10.73
CA MET A 254 -0.41 14.55 -11.14
C MET A 254 -1.24 14.07 -9.94
N ILE A 255 -0.58 13.49 -8.93
CA ILE A 255 -1.22 12.98 -7.70
C ILE A 255 -1.88 14.12 -6.93
N LEU A 256 -1.21 15.25 -6.80
CA LEU A 256 -1.77 16.45 -6.16
C LEU A 256 -2.91 17.05 -6.96
N GLY A 257 -2.80 17.11 -8.29
CA GLY A 257 -3.87 17.62 -9.15
C GLY A 257 -5.15 16.78 -9.06
N ASP A 258 -5.01 15.45 -9.14
CA ASP A 258 -6.11 14.49 -8.99
C ASP A 258 -6.73 14.54 -7.59
N GLY A 259 -5.87 14.48 -6.57
CA GLY A 259 -6.29 14.52 -5.17
C GLY A 259 -7.00 15.83 -4.81
N LEU A 260 -6.43 16.97 -5.20
CA LEU A 260 -7.00 18.29 -4.90
C LEU A 260 -8.34 18.49 -5.59
N TYR A 261 -8.49 18.07 -6.85
CA TYR A 261 -9.77 18.14 -7.55
C TYR A 261 -10.86 17.36 -6.79
N ASN A 262 -10.57 16.11 -6.44
CA ASN A 262 -11.52 15.26 -5.72
C ASN A 262 -11.80 15.78 -4.31
N PHE A 263 -10.78 16.29 -3.61
CA PHE A 263 -10.94 16.89 -2.29
C PHE A 263 -11.83 18.14 -2.34
N LEU A 264 -11.60 19.06 -3.28
CA LEU A 264 -12.42 20.26 -3.45
C LEU A 264 -13.85 19.92 -3.91
N LYS A 265 -14.01 18.91 -4.76
CA LYS A 265 -15.33 18.38 -5.17
C LYS A 265 -16.11 17.83 -3.98
N VAL A 266 -15.48 17.06 -3.11
CA VAL A 266 -16.11 16.55 -1.89
C VAL A 266 -16.42 17.69 -0.93
N LEU A 267 -15.44 18.56 -0.66
CA LEU A 267 -15.59 19.67 0.27
C LEU A 267 -16.70 20.62 -0.15
N SER A 268 -16.77 20.98 -1.44
CA SER A 268 -17.83 21.83 -1.99
C SER A 268 -19.22 21.19 -1.85
N ARG A 269 -19.37 19.89 -2.15
CA ARG A 269 -20.63 19.17 -1.95
C ARG A 269 -21.04 19.09 -0.49
N THR A 270 -20.10 18.84 0.41
CA THR A 270 -20.37 18.81 1.86
C THR A 270 -20.76 20.18 2.39
N LEU A 271 -20.05 21.24 2.00
CA LEU A 271 -20.37 22.62 2.39
C LEU A 271 -21.72 23.07 1.82
N PHE A 272 -22.04 22.72 0.57
CA PHE A 272 -23.33 23.02 -0.05
C PHE A 272 -24.49 22.30 0.67
N GLY A 273 -24.31 21.02 0.99
CA GLY A 273 -25.30 20.26 1.78
C GLY A 273 -25.52 20.84 3.17
N LEU A 274 -24.45 21.25 3.85
CA LEU A 274 -24.53 21.90 5.15
C LEU A 274 -25.16 23.30 5.08
N TYR A 275 -24.81 24.09 4.06
CA TYR A 275 -25.40 25.40 3.82
C TYR A 275 -26.91 25.29 3.57
N HIS A 276 -27.34 24.34 2.74
CA HIS A 276 -28.76 24.09 2.49
C HIS A 276 -29.49 23.61 3.75
N GLN A 277 -28.84 22.79 4.59
CA GLN A 277 -29.39 22.32 5.86
C GLN A 277 -29.49 23.43 6.92
N LEU A 278 -28.57 24.38 6.92
CA LEU A 278 -28.60 25.56 7.80
C LEU A 278 -29.57 26.64 7.31
N TRP A 279 -29.75 26.76 6.00
CA TRP A 279 -30.64 27.74 5.38
C TRP A 279 -32.11 27.32 5.41
N ASN A 280 -32.41 26.03 5.21
CA ASN A 280 -33.77 25.49 5.33
C ASN A 280 -33.98 24.84 6.72
N LYS A 281 -34.23 25.67 7.73
CA LYS A 281 -34.86 25.24 8.98
C LYS A 281 -36.32 24.89 8.71
N ASP A 282 -36.58 23.61 8.42
CA ASP A 282 -37.86 22.87 8.56
C ASP A 282 -38.05 21.89 7.41
N VAL A 283 -37.31 20.78 7.39
CA VAL A 283 -37.87 19.44 7.14
C VAL A 283 -37.01 18.42 7.88
N SER A 284 -37.68 17.60 8.66
CA SER A 284 -37.23 16.44 9.41
C SER A 284 -36.23 15.55 8.66
N SER A 285 -35.20 15.10 9.40
CA SER A 285 -34.49 13.82 9.27
C SER A 285 -34.69 13.02 7.99
N ASP A 286 -33.86 13.27 6.98
CA ASP A 286 -33.04 12.29 6.25
C ASP A 286 -32.31 13.02 5.11
N LEU A 287 -31.06 12.67 4.81
CA LEU A 287 -30.34 13.24 3.66
C LEU A 287 -31.12 12.91 2.37
N PRO A 288 -31.59 13.90 1.57
CA PRO A 288 -32.00 13.63 0.21
C PRO A 288 -30.74 13.73 -0.66
N VAL A 289 -30.02 12.62 -0.81
CA VAL A 289 -28.99 12.49 -1.85
C VAL A 289 -29.39 11.36 -2.78
N ALA A 290 -30.38 11.65 -3.60
CA ALA A 290 -30.57 11.07 -4.92
C ALA A 290 -31.72 11.83 -5.58
N ASP A 291 -31.43 12.69 -6.55
CA ASP A 291 -32.43 13.04 -7.55
C ASP A 291 -31.88 12.81 -8.96
N HIS A 292 -32.30 11.65 -9.46
CA HIS A 292 -32.71 11.32 -10.82
C HIS A 292 -31.97 11.91 -12.02
N SER A 293 -31.21 11.03 -12.67
CA SER A 293 -31.32 10.85 -14.12
C SER A 293 -31.69 9.39 -14.43
N SER A 294 -32.90 9.23 -14.99
CA SER A 294 -33.43 8.08 -15.75
C SER A 294 -33.47 6.70 -15.07
N GLN A 295 -34.68 6.28 -14.70
CA GLN A 295 -35.20 4.90 -14.70
C GLN A 295 -34.16 3.77 -14.79
N VAL A 296 -33.48 3.48 -13.68
CA VAL A 296 -33.02 2.13 -13.35
C VAL A 296 -33.33 1.91 -11.86
N SER A 297 -34.62 1.67 -11.58
CA SER A 297 -35.00 0.90 -10.40
C SER A 297 -34.65 -0.56 -10.69
N SER A 298 -33.37 -0.90 -10.54
CA SER A 298 -32.93 -2.28 -10.38
C SER A 298 -32.41 -2.41 -8.95
N GLN A 299 -33.28 -2.89 -8.06
CA GLN A 299 -32.99 -3.50 -6.76
C GLN A 299 -31.60 -3.17 -6.17
N VAL A 300 -31.52 -2.21 -5.23
CA VAL A 300 -30.38 -2.20 -4.29
C VAL A 300 -30.39 -3.53 -3.57
N SER A 301 -29.38 -4.37 -3.83
CA SER A 301 -29.24 -5.73 -3.29
C SER A 301 -29.43 -5.73 -1.77
N TYR A 302 -30.10 -6.76 -1.23
CA TYR A 302 -30.33 -6.95 0.20
C TYR A 302 -29.04 -6.77 1.01
N ASP A 303 -27.94 -7.32 0.50
CA ASP A 303 -26.61 -7.25 1.10
C ASP A 303 -26.13 -5.80 1.28
N ASP A 304 -26.28 -4.96 0.25
CA ASP A 304 -25.86 -3.55 0.28
C ASP A 304 -26.66 -2.75 1.32
N LYS A 305 -27.97 -3.03 1.45
CA LYS A 305 -28.81 -2.38 2.48
C LYS A 305 -28.40 -2.81 3.88
N HIS A 306 -28.21 -4.11 4.10
CA HIS A 306 -27.87 -4.67 5.40
C HIS A 306 -26.50 -4.19 5.90
N ARG A 307 -25.47 -4.26 5.03
CA ARG A 307 -24.12 -3.74 5.30
C ARG A 307 -24.14 -2.26 5.66
N THR A 308 -24.87 -1.45 4.89
CA THR A 308 -24.96 -0.01 5.10
C THR A 308 -25.63 0.34 6.43
N GLN A 309 -26.73 -0.35 6.79
CA GLN A 309 -27.40 -0.13 8.07
C GLN A 309 -26.48 -0.42 9.27
N LEU A 310 -25.77 -1.54 9.26
CA LEU A 310 -24.84 -1.92 10.32
C LEU A 310 -23.65 -0.96 10.42
N PHE A 311 -23.04 -0.61 9.28
CA PHE A 311 -21.90 0.29 9.23
C PHE A 311 -22.23 1.71 9.73
N LEU A 312 -23.45 2.19 9.47
CA LEU A 312 -23.90 3.51 9.95
C LEU A 312 -24.36 3.50 11.42
N LYS A 313 -24.86 2.35 11.92
CA LYS A 313 -25.33 2.21 13.30
C LYS A 313 -24.21 2.42 14.32
N ASP A 314 -23.03 1.84 14.07
CA ASP A 314 -21.86 1.96 14.95
C ASP A 314 -20.96 3.15 14.59
N LYS A 315 -21.57 4.33 14.32
CA LYS A 315 -20.80 5.51 13.95
C LYS A 315 -19.86 5.96 15.08
N ILE A 316 -18.58 6.20 14.74
CA ILE A 316 -17.68 7.00 15.58
C ILE A 316 -18.11 8.47 15.43
N PRO A 317 -18.38 9.18 16.54
CA PRO A 317 -18.80 10.59 16.48
C PRO A 317 -17.71 11.48 15.87
N SER A 318 -18.09 12.39 14.97
CA SER A 318 -17.14 13.30 14.32
C SER A 318 -16.46 14.24 15.32
N TRP A 319 -17.14 14.63 16.41
CA TRP A 319 -16.52 15.44 17.47
C TRP A 319 -15.36 14.71 18.16
N PHE A 320 -15.48 13.39 18.34
CA PHE A 320 -14.43 12.56 18.93
C PHE A 320 -13.23 12.46 17.98
N ALA A 321 -13.50 12.31 16.68
CA ALA A 321 -12.47 12.29 15.64
C ALA A 321 -11.70 13.63 15.59
N ILE A 322 -12.41 14.75 15.50
CA ILE A 322 -11.82 16.09 15.43
C ILE A 322 -11.09 16.43 16.74
N GLY A 323 -11.69 16.16 17.89
CA GLY A 323 -11.08 16.40 19.20
C GLY A 323 -9.81 15.57 19.40
N GLY A 324 -9.82 14.29 19.01
CA GLY A 324 -8.65 13.43 19.05
C GLY A 324 -7.53 13.89 18.12
N TYR A 325 -7.87 14.34 16.90
CA TYR A 325 -6.90 14.93 15.97
C TYR A 325 -6.22 16.16 16.57
N VAL A 326 -7.02 17.11 17.08
CA VAL A 326 -6.50 18.37 17.67
C VAL A 326 -5.65 18.08 18.92
N ALA A 327 -6.07 17.16 19.78
CA ALA A 327 -5.33 16.78 20.98
C ALA A 327 -3.97 16.16 20.65
N ILE A 328 -3.93 15.18 19.75
CA ILE A 328 -2.67 14.53 19.35
C ILE A 328 -1.79 15.52 18.58
N ALA A 329 -2.38 16.39 17.73
CA ALA A 329 -1.64 17.42 17.01
C ALA A 329 -0.97 18.40 17.99
N ALA A 330 -1.67 18.83 19.05
CA ALA A 330 -1.11 19.71 20.08
C ALA A 330 0.06 19.04 20.82
N VAL A 331 -0.11 17.78 21.24
CA VAL A 331 0.97 16.99 21.88
C VAL A 331 2.17 16.84 20.94
N SER A 332 1.90 16.59 19.66
CA SER A 332 2.94 16.42 18.66
C SER A 332 3.70 17.70 18.34
N VAL A 333 3.01 18.84 18.22
CA VAL A 333 3.63 20.17 18.04
C VAL A 333 4.53 20.53 19.23
N ALA A 334 4.18 20.11 20.45
CA ALA A 334 5.00 20.33 21.64
C ALA A 334 6.21 19.39 21.70
N THR A 335 6.04 18.11 21.35
CA THR A 335 7.07 17.07 21.55
C THR A 335 8.08 16.94 20.41
N LEU A 336 7.67 17.11 19.15
CA LEU A 336 8.56 16.94 17.99
C LEU A 336 9.76 17.91 17.99
N PRO A 337 9.63 19.20 18.35
CA PRO A 337 10.78 20.10 18.43
C PRO A 337 11.83 19.68 19.47
N HIS A 338 11.43 18.92 20.51
CA HIS A 338 12.37 18.36 21.48
C HIS A 338 13.13 17.15 20.93
N ILE A 339 12.52 16.37 20.02
CA ILE A 339 13.19 15.24 19.36
C ILE A 339 14.10 15.76 18.24
N PHE A 340 13.61 16.74 17.47
CA PHE A 340 14.28 17.35 16.33
C PHE A 340 14.28 18.87 16.48
N HIS A 341 15.38 19.44 17.00
CA HIS A 341 15.49 20.88 17.24
C HIS A 341 15.37 21.71 15.95
N GLU A 342 15.79 21.15 14.82
CA GLU A 342 15.65 21.76 13.49
C GLU A 342 14.19 21.84 13.01
N LEU A 343 13.32 20.96 13.52
CA LEU A 343 11.90 20.93 13.18
C LEU A 343 11.11 21.84 14.12
N LYS A 344 11.10 23.13 13.80
CA LYS A 344 10.40 24.16 14.57
C LYS A 344 8.87 23.94 14.57
N TRP A 345 8.23 24.35 15.66
CA TRP A 345 6.79 24.15 15.91
C TRP A 345 5.87 24.66 14.78
N TYR A 346 6.24 25.76 14.13
CA TYR A 346 5.43 26.35 13.07
C TYR A 346 5.46 25.54 11.77
N TYR A 347 6.53 24.80 11.47
CA TYR A 347 6.56 23.87 10.34
C TYR A 347 5.53 22.75 10.54
N ILE A 348 5.52 22.18 11.75
CA ILE A 348 4.62 21.10 12.14
C ILE A 348 3.16 21.57 12.09
N LEU A 349 2.88 22.77 12.61
CA LEU A 349 1.54 23.34 12.59
C LEU A 349 1.00 23.49 11.17
N VAL A 350 1.81 24.02 10.24
CA VAL A 350 1.42 24.14 8.82
C VAL A 350 1.16 22.76 8.21
N MET A 351 2.04 21.79 8.48
CA MET A 351 1.83 20.42 7.99
C MET A 351 0.52 19.80 8.50
N TYR A 352 0.16 20.03 9.77
CA TYR A 352 -1.07 19.50 10.35
C TYR A 352 -2.35 20.18 9.87
N ILE A 353 -2.25 21.37 9.28
CA ILE A 353 -3.38 21.99 8.59
C ILE A 353 -3.64 21.29 7.25
N PHE A 354 -2.59 20.96 6.50
CA PHE A 354 -2.71 20.32 5.18
C PHE A 354 -2.83 18.79 5.22
N ALA A 355 -2.38 18.16 6.32
CA ALA A 355 -2.34 16.72 6.50
C ALA A 355 -3.69 16.01 6.23
N PRO A 356 -4.86 16.48 6.72
CA PRO A 356 -6.14 15.81 6.45
C PRO A 356 -6.52 15.80 4.96
N ALA A 357 -6.19 16.87 4.23
CA ALA A 357 -6.43 16.93 2.79
C ALA A 357 -5.54 15.93 2.05
N LEU A 358 -4.25 15.85 2.39
CA LEU A 358 -3.32 14.89 1.79
C LEU A 358 -3.67 13.45 2.18
N ALA A 359 -4.10 13.21 3.41
CA ALA A 359 -4.60 11.91 3.87
C ALA A 359 -5.84 11.47 3.08
N PHE A 360 -6.78 12.38 2.83
CA PHE A 360 -7.92 12.11 1.93
C PHE A 360 -7.44 11.74 0.52
N CYS A 361 -6.52 12.51 -0.05
CA CYS A 361 -6.02 12.26 -1.40
C CYS A 361 -5.34 10.88 -1.51
N ASN A 362 -4.51 10.53 -0.52
CA ASN A 362 -3.82 9.25 -0.48
C ASN A 362 -4.81 8.09 -0.32
N ALA A 363 -5.73 8.17 0.65
CA ALA A 363 -6.73 7.14 0.87
C ALA A 363 -7.67 6.97 -0.33
N TYR A 364 -8.04 8.07 -1.00
CA TYR A 364 -8.82 8.03 -2.24
C TYR A 364 -8.05 7.32 -3.38
N GLY A 365 -6.78 7.68 -3.57
CA GLY A 365 -5.91 7.04 -4.56
C GLY A 365 -5.72 5.55 -4.30
N ALA A 366 -5.49 5.17 -3.05
CA ALA A 366 -5.43 3.77 -2.63
C ALA A 366 -6.77 3.04 -2.85
N GLY A 367 -7.91 3.71 -2.62
CA GLY A 367 -9.22 3.13 -2.89
C GLY A 367 -9.48 2.81 -4.37
N LEU A 368 -8.82 3.52 -5.30
CA LEU A 368 -8.91 3.29 -6.74
C LEU A 368 -7.85 2.33 -7.28
N THR A 369 -6.63 2.37 -6.73
CA THR A 369 -5.44 1.70 -7.31
C THR A 369 -4.86 0.60 -6.44
N ASP A 370 -5.35 0.46 -5.20
CA ASP A 370 -4.78 -0.39 -4.14
C ASP A 370 -3.40 0.05 -3.62
N TRP A 371 -2.90 1.20 -4.09
CA TRP A 371 -1.55 1.64 -3.77
C TRP A 371 -1.54 2.88 -2.90
N SER A 372 -0.86 2.81 -1.75
CA SER A 372 -0.57 3.96 -0.90
C SER A 372 0.65 4.71 -1.42
N LEU A 373 0.47 5.97 -1.81
CA LEU A 373 1.52 6.86 -2.31
C LEU A 373 2.18 7.66 -1.17
N ALA A 374 2.23 7.08 0.04
CA ALA A 374 2.70 7.77 1.24
C ALA A 374 4.11 8.37 1.07
N SER A 375 5.04 7.64 0.46
CA SER A 375 6.39 8.12 0.16
C SER A 375 6.41 9.37 -0.74
N THR A 376 5.44 9.50 -1.63
CA THR A 376 5.33 10.64 -2.55
C THR A 376 4.92 11.90 -1.81
N TYR A 377 3.93 11.80 -0.91
CA TYR A 377 3.56 12.90 -0.01
C TYR A 377 4.66 13.21 1.02
N GLY A 378 5.41 12.19 1.45
CA GLY A 378 6.63 12.35 2.24
C GLY A 378 7.67 13.21 1.51
N ASN A 379 7.97 12.88 0.26
CA ASN A 379 8.89 13.63 -0.58
C ASN A 379 8.43 15.08 -0.79
N LEU A 380 7.13 15.31 -0.95
CA LEU A 380 6.58 16.67 -0.99
C LEU A 380 6.91 17.44 0.30
N ALA A 381 6.73 16.81 1.47
CA ALA A 381 7.09 17.42 2.76
C ALA A 381 8.60 17.68 2.87
N ILE A 382 9.45 16.77 2.35
CA ILE A 382 10.90 16.98 2.25
C ILE A 382 11.21 18.27 1.51
N PHE A 383 10.64 18.47 0.32
CA PHE A 383 10.94 19.63 -0.51
C PHE A 383 10.46 20.94 0.13
N ILE A 384 9.24 20.96 0.67
CA ILE A 384 8.67 22.17 1.26
C ILE A 384 9.43 22.55 2.53
N ILE A 385 9.61 21.62 3.46
CA ILE A 385 10.24 21.92 4.75
C ILE A 385 11.76 22.02 4.62
N GLY A 386 12.40 21.19 3.79
CA GLY A 386 13.83 21.28 3.53
C GLY A 386 14.21 22.62 2.89
N ALA A 387 13.46 23.08 1.89
CA ALA A 387 13.68 24.38 1.27
C ALA A 387 13.43 25.54 2.25
N TRP A 388 12.41 25.42 3.11
CA TRP A 388 12.06 26.47 4.07
C TRP A 388 13.04 26.55 5.26
N ALA A 389 13.53 25.41 5.74
CA ALA A 389 14.52 25.36 6.81
C ALA A 389 15.91 25.85 6.38
N GLY A 390 16.24 25.74 5.09
CA GLY A 390 17.48 26.26 4.51
C GLY A 390 18.71 25.37 4.78
N PRO A 391 19.92 25.84 4.47
CA PRO A 391 21.14 25.04 4.45
C PRO A 391 21.59 24.54 5.83
N HIS A 392 21.24 25.23 6.91
CA HIS A 392 21.59 24.83 8.27
C HIS A 392 20.42 24.06 8.90
N GLY A 393 20.56 22.73 9.03
CA GLY A 393 19.54 21.88 9.67
C GLY A 393 18.37 21.46 8.76
N GLY A 394 18.28 21.98 7.54
CA GLY A 394 17.17 21.67 6.63
C GLY A 394 17.13 20.22 6.15
N VAL A 395 18.27 19.54 6.13
CA VAL A 395 18.35 18.09 5.83
C VAL A 395 17.58 17.28 6.87
N LEU A 396 17.85 17.52 8.17
CA LEU A 396 17.18 16.81 9.25
C LEU A 396 15.71 17.24 9.39
N ALA A 397 15.41 18.54 9.23
CA ALA A 397 14.05 19.04 9.28
C ALA A 397 13.17 18.44 8.15
N GLY A 398 13.69 18.40 6.92
CA GLY A 398 12.99 17.83 5.77
C GLY A 398 12.75 16.33 5.91
N LEU A 399 13.75 15.55 6.34
CA LEU A 399 13.59 14.12 6.58
C LEU A 399 12.64 13.82 7.74
N ALA A 400 12.61 14.65 8.78
CA ALA A 400 11.67 14.49 9.90
C ALA A 400 10.23 14.81 9.45
N ALA A 401 10.06 15.89 8.68
CA ALA A 401 8.79 16.25 8.05
C ALA A 401 8.29 15.14 7.10
N CYS A 402 9.19 14.49 6.36
CA CYS A 402 8.87 13.31 5.57
C CYS A 402 8.20 12.23 6.42
N GLY A 403 8.84 11.87 7.53
CA GLY A 403 8.33 10.83 8.43
C GLY A 403 6.97 11.19 9.02
N VAL A 404 6.81 12.44 9.46
CA VAL A 404 5.51 12.95 9.94
C VAL A 404 4.43 12.76 8.88
N MET A 405 4.67 13.22 7.64
CA MET A 405 3.67 13.13 6.58
C MET A 405 3.40 11.69 6.15
N MET A 406 4.45 10.87 5.96
CA MET A 406 4.33 9.47 5.55
C MET A 406 3.49 8.66 6.52
N ASN A 407 3.72 8.79 7.84
CA ASN A 407 2.96 8.07 8.85
C ASN A 407 1.49 8.49 8.84
N ILE A 408 1.20 9.79 8.74
CA ILE A 408 -0.19 10.30 8.71
C ILE A 408 -0.96 9.76 7.51
N VAL A 409 -0.39 9.87 6.30
CA VAL A 409 -1.13 9.48 5.08
C VAL A 409 -1.19 7.97 4.92
N SER A 410 -0.19 7.22 5.39
CA SER A 410 -0.21 5.75 5.37
C SER A 410 -1.26 5.21 6.32
N THR A 411 -1.24 5.59 7.61
CA THR A 411 -2.20 5.06 8.58
C THR A 411 -3.64 5.46 8.28
N ALA A 412 -3.85 6.63 7.65
CA ALA A 412 -5.16 7.03 7.14
C ALA A 412 -5.64 6.14 5.99
N SER A 413 -4.76 5.77 5.06
CA SER A 413 -5.07 4.88 3.94
C SER A 413 -5.37 3.46 4.44
N ASP A 414 -4.53 2.94 5.33
CA ASP A 414 -4.66 1.60 5.91
C ASP A 414 -5.99 1.46 6.65
N LEU A 415 -6.34 2.45 7.49
CA LEU A 415 -7.62 2.46 8.21
C LEU A 415 -8.83 2.50 7.26
N MET A 416 -8.72 3.20 6.12
CA MET A 416 -9.82 3.27 5.16
C MET A 416 -10.01 1.96 4.39
N GLN A 417 -8.91 1.31 4.04
CA GLN A 417 -8.92 -0.04 3.48
C GLN A 417 -9.52 -1.04 4.47
N ASP A 418 -9.15 -0.95 5.75
CA ASP A 418 -9.73 -1.75 6.80
C ASP A 418 -11.24 -1.46 6.94
N PHE A 419 -11.67 -0.19 6.95
CA PHE A 419 -13.12 0.13 6.94
C PHE A 419 -13.87 -0.50 5.77
N LYS A 420 -13.25 -0.63 4.59
CA LYS A 420 -13.83 -1.37 3.47
C LYS A 420 -13.93 -2.87 3.79
N THR A 421 -12.88 -3.48 4.33
CA THR A 421 -12.89 -4.88 4.75
C THR A 421 -14.03 -5.13 5.75
N GLY A 422 -14.13 -4.30 6.79
CA GLY A 422 -15.18 -4.43 7.80
C GLY A 422 -16.58 -4.17 7.29
N TYR A 423 -16.76 -3.26 6.33
CA TYR A 423 -18.04 -3.06 5.65
C TYR A 423 -18.52 -4.35 4.97
N LEU A 424 -17.61 -5.10 4.35
CA LEU A 424 -17.92 -6.35 3.64
C LEU A 424 -18.00 -7.59 4.55
N THR A 425 -17.38 -7.56 5.74
CA THR A 425 -17.45 -8.65 6.73
C THR A 425 -18.43 -8.38 7.89
N LEU A 426 -19.18 -7.27 7.83
CA LEU A 426 -20.06 -6.77 8.88
C LEU A 426 -19.34 -6.51 10.23
N ALA A 427 -18.04 -6.21 10.19
CA ALA A 427 -17.30 -5.78 11.36
C ALA A 427 -17.64 -4.32 11.72
N SER A 428 -17.66 -4.02 13.03
CA SER A 428 -18.02 -2.69 13.50
C SER A 428 -16.90 -1.69 13.24
N PRO A 429 -17.18 -0.49 12.67
CA PRO A 429 -16.17 0.55 12.48
C PRO A 429 -15.43 0.95 13.77
N ARG A 430 -16.09 0.81 14.93
CA ARG A 430 -15.46 1.07 16.23
C ARG A 430 -14.42 0.02 16.57
N SER A 431 -14.71 -1.26 16.31
CA SER A 431 -13.75 -2.34 16.54
C SER A 431 -12.54 -2.17 15.63
N MET A 432 -12.75 -1.83 14.36
CA MET A 432 -11.63 -1.57 13.43
C MET A 432 -10.74 -0.43 13.91
N PHE A 433 -11.34 0.68 14.32
CA PHE A 433 -10.59 1.84 14.82
C PHE A 433 -9.78 1.51 16.09
N VAL A 434 -10.34 0.74 17.02
CA VAL A 434 -9.63 0.31 18.23
C VAL A 434 -8.52 -0.68 17.90
N SER A 435 -8.76 -1.65 17.01
CA SER A 435 -7.74 -2.57 16.51
C SER A 435 -6.59 -1.82 15.85
N GLN A 436 -6.89 -0.79 15.04
CA GLN A 436 -5.88 0.03 14.39
C GLN A 436 -5.01 0.78 15.41
N ILE A 437 -5.61 1.34 16.47
CA ILE A 437 -4.86 2.00 17.55
C ILE A 437 -3.91 1.01 18.22
N ILE A 438 -4.40 -0.20 18.54
CA ILE A 438 -3.59 -1.22 19.24
C ILE A 438 -2.46 -1.72 18.35
N GLY A 439 -2.76 -2.09 17.10
CA GLY A 439 -1.75 -2.55 16.14
C GLY A 439 -0.73 -1.45 15.81
N THR A 440 -1.17 -0.19 15.65
CA THR A 440 -0.25 0.95 15.50
C THR A 440 0.67 1.10 16.72
N ALA A 441 0.13 0.98 17.95
CA ALA A 441 0.94 1.07 19.17
C ALA A 441 1.98 -0.07 19.25
N MET A 442 1.59 -1.29 18.88
CA MET A 442 2.50 -2.44 18.79
C MET A 442 3.60 -2.19 17.74
N GLY A 443 3.22 -1.77 16.53
CA GLY A 443 4.14 -1.45 15.44
C GLY A 443 5.16 -0.36 15.80
N CYS A 444 4.75 0.67 16.56
CA CYS A 444 5.63 1.72 17.08
C CYS A 444 6.72 1.21 18.04
N VAL A 445 6.56 0.03 18.64
CA VAL A 445 7.56 -0.60 19.52
C VAL A 445 8.32 -1.68 18.78
N ILE A 446 7.61 -2.60 18.12
CA ILE A 446 8.19 -3.79 17.49
C ILE A 446 9.10 -3.39 16.32
N SER A 447 8.64 -2.50 15.45
CA SER A 447 9.39 -2.14 14.24
C SER A 447 10.74 -1.47 14.55
N PRO A 448 10.82 -0.45 15.44
CA PRO A 448 12.11 0.09 15.87
C PRO A 448 13.01 -0.93 16.56
N CYS A 449 12.45 -1.84 17.36
CA CYS A 449 13.22 -2.89 18.04
C CYS A 449 13.87 -3.85 17.04
N VAL A 450 13.12 -4.34 16.06
CA VAL A 450 13.63 -5.22 15.00
C VAL A 450 14.68 -4.51 14.17
N PHE A 451 14.41 -3.28 13.73
CA PHE A 451 15.40 -2.47 13.01
C PHE A 451 16.66 -2.22 13.84
N TRP A 452 16.52 -1.93 15.14
CA TRP A 452 17.65 -1.68 16.03
C TRP A 452 18.54 -2.90 16.21
N LEU A 453 17.95 -4.10 16.31
CA LEU A 453 18.67 -5.36 16.32
C LEU A 453 19.48 -5.54 15.02
N PHE A 454 18.85 -5.32 13.86
CA PHE A 454 19.54 -5.36 12.56
C PHE A 454 20.67 -4.33 12.44
N TYR A 455 20.39 -3.08 12.83
CA TYR A 455 21.37 -1.98 12.78
C TYR A 455 22.60 -2.23 13.66
N LYS A 456 22.42 -2.96 14.78
CA LYS A 456 23.49 -3.37 15.68
C LYS A 456 24.20 -4.66 15.27
N ALA A 457 23.50 -5.57 14.60
CA ALA A 457 24.08 -6.83 14.12
C ALA A 457 24.97 -6.62 12.89
N PHE A 458 24.62 -5.68 12.01
CA PHE A 458 25.36 -5.40 10.77
C PHE A 458 25.95 -3.99 10.80
N ASP A 459 27.26 -3.90 11.02
CA ASP A 459 27.99 -2.62 11.00
C ASP A 459 28.08 -2.00 9.59
N ASP A 460 27.95 -2.85 8.56
CA ASP A 460 28.02 -2.54 7.14
C ASP A 460 26.65 -2.29 6.49
N LEU A 461 25.57 -2.33 7.29
CA LEU A 461 24.21 -2.04 6.84
C LEU A 461 24.13 -0.64 6.21
N GLY A 462 23.60 -0.59 4.98
CA GLY A 462 23.38 0.65 4.24
C GLY A 462 24.56 1.15 3.42
N LEU A 463 25.72 0.50 3.49
CA LEU A 463 26.87 0.85 2.66
C LEU A 463 26.75 0.23 1.25
N PRO A 464 27.28 0.88 0.20
CA PRO A 464 27.27 0.34 -1.15
C PRO A 464 28.19 -0.90 -1.24
N GLY A 465 27.76 -1.91 -1.99
CA GLY A 465 28.53 -3.14 -2.22
C GLY A 465 28.55 -4.14 -1.05
N THR A 466 27.74 -3.93 -0.01
CA THR A 466 27.58 -4.86 1.11
C THR A 466 26.40 -5.81 0.90
N GLN A 467 26.20 -6.76 1.83
CA GLN A 467 25.08 -7.70 1.75
C GLN A 467 23.72 -7.02 1.86
N TYR A 468 23.64 -5.89 2.58
CA TYR A 468 22.41 -5.16 2.84
C TYR A 468 22.55 -3.67 2.45
N PRO A 469 22.61 -3.35 1.15
CA PRO A 469 22.63 -1.96 0.71
C PRO A 469 21.27 -1.30 0.96
N ALA A 470 21.27 -0.01 1.31
CA ALA A 470 20.04 0.77 1.53
C ALA A 470 19.91 1.90 0.51
N PRO A 471 19.68 1.58 -0.78
CA PRO A 471 19.64 2.57 -1.84
C PRO A 471 18.53 3.61 -1.62
N TYR A 472 17.41 3.21 -1.03
CA TYR A 472 16.31 4.11 -0.70
C TYR A 472 16.69 5.21 0.28
N ALA A 473 17.44 4.90 1.34
CA ALA A 473 17.88 5.92 2.29
C ALA A 473 18.77 6.99 1.61
N ILE A 474 19.62 6.57 0.68
CA ILE A 474 20.46 7.48 -0.12
C ILE A 474 19.59 8.37 -1.01
N VAL A 475 18.57 7.80 -1.68
CA VAL A 475 17.64 8.56 -2.52
C VAL A 475 16.91 9.63 -1.71
N PHE A 476 16.35 9.29 -0.54
CA PHE A 476 15.68 10.24 0.34
C PHE A 476 16.62 11.34 0.85
N ARG A 477 17.89 10.99 1.14
CA ARG A 477 18.90 11.97 1.54
C ARG A 477 19.22 12.94 0.39
N ASN A 478 19.41 12.43 -0.82
CA ASN A 478 19.68 13.28 -1.98
C ASN A 478 18.49 14.18 -2.34
N MET A 479 17.26 13.69 -2.18
CA MET A 479 16.05 14.49 -2.36
C MET A 479 16.00 15.68 -1.40
N VAL A 480 16.33 15.49 -0.12
CA VAL A 480 16.34 16.62 0.82
C VAL A 480 17.50 17.59 0.54
N LEU A 481 18.67 17.11 0.13
CA LEU A 481 19.78 17.97 -0.27
C LEU A 481 19.38 18.86 -1.45
N LEU A 482 18.66 18.32 -2.43
CA LEU A 482 18.09 19.11 -3.53
C LEU A 482 17.04 20.12 -3.01
N GLY A 483 16.17 19.69 -2.10
CA GLY A 483 15.16 20.57 -1.49
C GLY A 483 15.78 21.75 -0.74
N VAL A 484 16.82 21.51 0.04
CA VAL A 484 17.58 22.54 0.77
C VAL A 484 18.25 23.54 -0.18
N LYS A 485 18.76 23.09 -1.33
CA LYS A 485 19.31 23.96 -2.39
C LYS A 485 18.25 24.77 -3.13
N GLY A 486 16.96 24.51 -2.87
CA GLY A 486 15.82 25.27 -3.38
C GLY A 486 15.44 24.98 -4.83
N PHE A 487 14.29 25.54 -5.26
CA PHE A 487 13.69 25.32 -6.58
C PHE A 487 14.57 25.77 -7.76
N SER A 488 15.54 26.66 -7.54
CA SER A 488 16.50 27.10 -8.55
C SER A 488 17.48 26.00 -8.98
N SER A 489 17.64 24.96 -8.17
CA SER A 489 18.51 23.82 -8.47
C SER A 489 17.81 22.72 -9.27
N LEU A 490 16.51 22.86 -9.54
CA LEU A 490 15.75 21.89 -10.34
C LEU A 490 16.15 21.95 -11.83
N PRO A 491 16.00 20.83 -12.56
CA PRO A 491 16.23 20.79 -14.01
C PRO A 491 15.44 21.87 -14.75
N LYS A 492 16.04 22.43 -15.81
CA LYS A 492 15.36 23.39 -16.71
C LYS A 492 14.02 22.80 -17.17
N ASN A 493 12.97 23.62 -17.14
CA ASN A 493 11.58 23.28 -17.49
C ASN A 493 10.88 22.26 -16.57
N CYS A 494 11.48 21.81 -15.46
CA CYS A 494 10.82 20.87 -14.54
C CYS A 494 9.52 21.44 -13.96
N LEU A 495 9.55 22.67 -13.43
CA LEU A 495 8.38 23.32 -12.86
C LEU A 495 7.26 23.54 -13.90
N LEU A 496 7.63 23.91 -15.13
CA LEU A 496 6.66 24.07 -16.22
C LEU A 496 5.95 22.75 -16.51
N LEU A 497 6.69 21.65 -16.60
CA LEU A 497 6.11 20.31 -16.76
C LEU A 497 5.20 19.96 -15.58
N CYS A 498 5.59 20.24 -14.34
CA CYS A 498 4.74 20.02 -13.17
C CYS A 498 3.40 20.76 -13.28
N PHE A 499 3.42 22.05 -13.63
CA PHE A 499 2.18 22.82 -13.80
C PHE A 499 1.31 22.30 -14.94
N LEU A 500 1.92 21.87 -16.06
CA LEU A 500 1.20 21.28 -17.19
C LEU A 500 0.52 19.96 -16.81
N PHE A 501 1.25 19.05 -16.16
CA PHE A 501 0.71 17.74 -15.74
C PHE A 501 -0.31 17.87 -14.59
N PHE A 502 -0.13 18.83 -13.68
CA PHE A 502 -1.11 19.19 -12.67
C PHE A 502 -2.41 19.68 -13.31
N GLY A 503 -2.32 20.61 -14.27
CA GLY A 503 -3.47 21.10 -15.02
C GLY A 503 -4.13 20.01 -15.85
N ALA A 504 -3.35 19.13 -16.47
CA ALA A 504 -3.85 17.97 -17.22
C ALA A 504 -4.63 17.00 -16.31
N ALA A 505 -4.14 16.71 -15.10
CA ALA A 505 -4.83 15.86 -14.14
C ALA A 505 -6.20 16.43 -13.73
N ILE A 506 -6.28 17.75 -13.50
CA ILE A 506 -7.54 18.45 -13.22
C ILE A 506 -8.48 18.38 -14.44
N LEU A 507 -7.96 18.62 -15.64
CA LEU A 507 -8.74 18.58 -16.87
C LEU A 507 -9.29 17.18 -17.17
N ILE A 508 -8.50 16.13 -16.94
CA ILE A 508 -8.94 14.73 -17.12
C ILE A 508 -10.08 14.40 -16.15
N ASN A 509 -9.98 14.82 -14.88
CA ASN A 509 -11.08 14.59 -13.93
C ASN A 509 -12.33 15.42 -14.27
N LEU A 510 -12.15 16.67 -14.66
CA LEU A 510 -13.27 17.52 -15.08
C LEU A 510 -13.99 16.95 -16.30
N THR A 511 -13.24 16.53 -17.32
CA THR A 511 -13.82 15.88 -18.51
C THR A 511 -14.52 14.57 -18.14
N ARG A 512 -13.94 13.76 -17.24
CA ARG A 512 -14.57 12.54 -16.74
C ARG A 512 -15.90 12.79 -16.03
N ASP A 513 -16.02 13.88 -15.28
CA ASP A 513 -17.25 14.24 -14.57
C ASP A 513 -18.33 14.87 -15.48
N LEU A 514 -17.93 15.52 -16.58
CA LEU A 514 -18.85 16.15 -17.53
C LEU A 514 -19.37 15.17 -18.61
N VAL A 515 -18.61 14.13 -18.90
CA VAL A 515 -18.92 13.16 -19.95
C VAL A 515 -19.83 12.04 -19.40
N ASP A 516 -20.80 11.61 -20.22
CA ASP A 516 -21.70 10.49 -19.87
C ASP A 516 -20.95 9.22 -19.47
N LYS A 517 -21.52 8.46 -18.52
CA LYS A 517 -20.92 7.24 -17.94
C LYS A 517 -20.45 6.21 -18.97
N LYS A 518 -21.05 6.17 -20.17
CA LYS A 518 -20.64 5.27 -21.26
C LYS A 518 -19.25 5.59 -21.80
N TRP A 519 -18.94 6.87 -21.99
CA TRP A 519 -17.65 7.33 -22.49
C TRP A 519 -16.66 7.59 -21.36
N GLY A 520 -17.15 7.96 -20.17
CA GLY A 520 -16.33 8.15 -18.97
C GLY A 520 -15.56 6.90 -18.50
N ARG A 521 -15.96 5.69 -18.93
CA ARG A 521 -15.24 4.44 -18.65
C ARG A 521 -13.89 4.34 -19.40
N PHE A 522 -13.75 5.02 -20.53
CA PHE A 522 -12.52 5.00 -21.34
C PHE A 522 -11.52 6.10 -20.98
N ILE A 523 -11.93 7.06 -20.14
CA ILE A 523 -11.06 8.14 -19.70
C ILE A 523 -10.10 7.60 -18.64
N PRO A 524 -8.78 7.77 -18.81
CA PRO A 524 -7.80 7.25 -17.87
C PRO A 524 -7.88 7.96 -16.51
N LEU A 525 -7.44 7.27 -15.47
CA LEU A 525 -7.31 7.82 -14.12
C LEU A 525 -5.94 8.49 -13.96
N PRO A 526 -5.86 9.81 -13.72
CA PRO A 526 -4.58 10.49 -13.53
C PRO A 526 -3.74 9.88 -12.40
N MET A 527 -4.39 9.46 -11.30
CA MET A 527 -3.73 8.74 -10.20
C MET A 527 -3.02 7.45 -10.68
N ALA A 528 -3.69 6.62 -11.48
CA ALA A 528 -3.10 5.39 -12.01
C ALA A 528 -1.96 5.67 -13.01
N MET A 529 -2.08 6.75 -13.79
CA MET A 529 -1.03 7.20 -14.70
C MET A 529 0.22 7.71 -13.96
N ALA A 530 0.07 8.23 -12.74
CA ALA A 530 1.19 8.79 -11.98
C ALA A 530 2.13 7.71 -11.38
N ILE A 531 1.61 6.52 -11.07
CA ILE A 531 2.37 5.44 -10.42
C ILE A 531 3.61 5.02 -11.24
N PRO A 532 3.50 4.75 -12.56
CA PRO A 532 4.66 4.42 -13.39
C PRO A 532 5.69 5.56 -13.54
N PHE A 533 5.27 6.83 -13.45
CA PHE A 533 6.22 7.95 -13.46
C PHE A 533 7.07 8.00 -12.18
N TYR A 534 6.56 7.45 -11.08
CA TYR A 534 7.29 7.34 -9.81
C TYR A 534 8.15 6.07 -9.72
N ILE A 535 7.57 4.91 -10.03
CA ILE A 535 8.21 3.60 -9.83
C ILE A 535 9.10 3.21 -11.03
N GLY A 536 8.65 3.52 -12.23
CA GLY A 536 9.27 3.10 -13.48
C GLY A 536 8.28 2.48 -14.45
N SER A 537 8.71 2.36 -15.71
CA SER A 537 7.88 1.86 -16.81
C SER A 537 7.58 0.36 -16.74
N TYR A 538 8.42 -0.44 -16.09
CA TYR A 538 8.19 -1.88 -15.91
C TYR A 538 6.85 -2.16 -15.22
N PHE A 539 6.49 -1.34 -14.24
CA PHE A 539 5.24 -1.48 -13.50
C PHE A 539 4.00 -1.33 -14.41
N ALA A 540 4.06 -0.40 -15.37
CA ALA A 540 2.98 -0.24 -16.34
C ALA A 540 2.82 -1.47 -17.24
N ILE A 541 3.93 -2.11 -17.61
CA ILE A 541 3.94 -3.33 -18.42
C ILE A 541 3.34 -4.48 -17.61
N ASP A 542 3.79 -4.67 -16.37
CA ASP A 542 3.31 -5.74 -15.49
C ASP A 542 1.80 -5.62 -15.23
N MET A 543 1.31 -4.42 -14.93
CA MET A 543 -0.13 -4.17 -14.77
C MET A 543 -0.91 -4.44 -16.06
N CYS A 544 -0.35 -4.08 -17.22
CA CYS A 544 -0.99 -4.33 -18.51
C CYS A 544 -1.11 -5.83 -18.80
N VAL A 545 -0.03 -6.59 -18.58
CA VAL A 545 -0.02 -8.05 -18.75
C VAL A 545 -0.98 -8.73 -17.77
N GLY A 546 -0.94 -8.36 -16.49
CA GLY A 546 -1.87 -8.91 -15.48
C GLY A 546 -3.33 -8.61 -15.80
N SER A 547 -3.63 -7.38 -16.22
CA SER A 547 -4.98 -6.97 -16.63
C SER A 547 -5.44 -7.71 -17.90
N LEU A 548 -4.54 -7.95 -18.86
CA LEU A 548 -4.86 -8.72 -20.06
C LEU A 548 -5.17 -10.18 -19.73
N ILE A 549 -4.39 -10.82 -18.85
CA ILE A 549 -4.63 -12.19 -18.39
C ILE A 549 -6.01 -12.28 -17.73
N LEU A 550 -6.33 -11.36 -16.82
CA LEU A 550 -7.63 -11.33 -16.16
C LEU A 550 -8.76 -11.06 -17.15
N PHE A 551 -8.59 -10.13 -18.08
CA PHE A 551 -9.58 -9.82 -19.11
C PHE A 551 -9.89 -11.03 -20.01
N VAL A 552 -8.86 -11.77 -20.44
CA VAL A 552 -9.04 -13.00 -21.22
C VAL A 552 -9.75 -14.06 -20.37
N TRP A 553 -9.37 -14.20 -19.09
CA TRP A 553 -10.02 -15.15 -18.18
C TRP A 553 -11.50 -14.82 -17.96
N GLU A 554 -11.84 -13.55 -17.73
CA GLU A 554 -13.23 -13.08 -17.62
C GLU A 554 -14.05 -13.35 -18.88
N LYS A 555 -13.43 -13.25 -20.06
CA LYS A 555 -14.09 -13.57 -21.35
C LYS A 555 -14.36 -15.06 -21.54
N ILE A 556 -13.53 -15.93 -20.97
CA ILE A 556 -13.67 -17.38 -21.05
C ILE A 556 -14.67 -17.87 -20.00
N ASN A 557 -14.46 -17.52 -18.73
CA ASN A 557 -15.34 -17.86 -17.62
C ASN A 557 -15.28 -16.77 -16.55
N LYS A 558 -16.30 -15.90 -16.56
CA LYS A 558 -16.44 -14.79 -15.62
C LYS A 558 -16.58 -15.25 -14.17
N ALA A 559 -17.42 -16.24 -13.90
CA ALA A 559 -17.67 -16.72 -12.54
C ALA A 559 -16.40 -17.26 -11.88
N LYS A 560 -15.61 -18.04 -12.63
CA LYS A 560 -14.34 -18.59 -12.16
C LYS A 560 -13.27 -17.51 -11.98
N ALA A 561 -13.19 -16.53 -12.87
CA ALA A 561 -12.26 -15.41 -12.76
C ALA A 561 -12.56 -14.54 -11.52
N ASP A 562 -13.84 -14.21 -11.29
CA ASP A 562 -14.27 -13.42 -10.13
C ASP A 562 -13.99 -14.16 -8.80
N ALA A 563 -14.14 -15.49 -8.79
CA ALA A 563 -13.96 -16.30 -7.59
C ALA A 563 -12.51 -16.70 -7.28
N LEU A 564 -11.68 -16.98 -8.28
CA LEU A 564 -10.30 -17.49 -8.11
C LEU A 564 -9.23 -16.45 -8.44
N GLY A 565 -9.54 -15.41 -9.22
CA GLY A 565 -8.60 -14.36 -9.64
C GLY A 565 -7.84 -13.74 -8.47
N PRO A 566 -8.52 -13.27 -7.40
CA PRO A 566 -7.85 -12.74 -6.22
C PRO A 566 -6.90 -13.77 -5.56
N ALA A 567 -7.31 -15.03 -5.44
CA ALA A 567 -6.50 -16.09 -4.82
C ALA A 567 -5.22 -16.41 -5.63
N VAL A 568 -5.33 -16.43 -6.97
CA VAL A 568 -4.18 -16.62 -7.87
C VAL A 568 -3.21 -15.44 -7.77
N ALA A 569 -3.72 -14.21 -7.82
CA ALA A 569 -2.90 -12.99 -7.69
C ALA A 569 -2.19 -12.94 -6.33
N SER A 570 -2.90 -13.21 -5.23
CA SER A 570 -2.30 -13.29 -3.89
C SER A 570 -1.25 -14.41 -3.79
N GLY A 571 -1.49 -15.58 -4.39
CA GLY A 571 -0.51 -16.67 -4.44
C GLY A 571 0.79 -16.26 -5.12
N LEU A 572 0.70 -15.63 -6.30
CA LEU A 572 1.87 -15.12 -7.02
C LEU A 572 2.65 -14.07 -6.20
N ILE A 573 1.95 -13.07 -5.63
CA ILE A 573 2.58 -12.01 -4.84
C ILE A 573 3.25 -12.58 -3.58
N CYS A 574 2.53 -13.39 -2.81
CA CYS A 574 3.06 -13.99 -1.58
C CYS A 574 4.21 -14.96 -1.85
N GLY A 575 4.16 -15.75 -2.92
CA GLY A 575 5.19 -16.75 -3.22
C GLY A 575 6.55 -16.11 -3.50
N ASP A 576 6.59 -15.07 -4.34
CA ASP A 576 7.81 -14.31 -4.60
C ASP A 576 8.29 -13.56 -3.34
N GLY A 577 7.36 -12.88 -2.64
CA GLY A 577 7.68 -12.14 -1.42
C GLY A 577 8.26 -13.00 -0.31
N ILE A 578 7.73 -14.21 -0.07
CA ILE A 578 8.19 -15.10 1.00
C ILE A 578 9.58 -15.71 0.69
N TRP A 579 9.99 -15.84 -0.58
CA TRP A 579 11.34 -16.30 -0.94
C TRP A 579 12.46 -15.41 -0.35
N THR A 580 12.17 -14.12 -0.14
CA THR A 580 13.12 -13.18 0.46
C THR A 580 13.61 -13.59 1.86
N LEU A 581 12.79 -14.34 2.62
CA LEU A 581 13.14 -14.82 3.96
C LEU A 581 14.23 -15.90 3.91
N PRO A 582 14.06 -17.05 3.20
CA PRO A 582 15.14 -18.01 2.99
C PRO A 582 16.39 -17.38 2.37
N ALA A 583 16.24 -16.51 1.36
CA ALA A 583 17.37 -15.83 0.74
C ALA A 583 18.16 -14.98 1.75
N SER A 584 17.46 -14.28 2.65
CA SER A 584 18.09 -13.51 3.73
C SER A 584 18.81 -14.43 4.72
N ILE A 585 18.22 -15.56 5.11
CA ILE A 585 18.86 -16.55 5.99
C ILE A 585 20.11 -17.16 5.35
N LEU A 586 20.06 -17.47 4.06
CA LEU A 586 21.21 -17.95 3.29
C LEU A 586 22.33 -16.91 3.23
N ALA A 587 21.98 -15.63 3.03
CA ALA A 587 22.94 -14.54 3.07
C ALA A 587 23.59 -14.39 4.46
N LEU A 588 22.82 -14.55 5.55
CA LEU A 588 23.34 -14.58 6.92
C LEU A 588 24.30 -15.75 7.17
N ALA A 589 24.04 -16.89 6.55
CA ALA A 589 24.94 -18.05 6.59
C ALA A 589 26.17 -17.90 5.67
N GLY A 590 26.33 -16.76 4.97
CA GLY A 590 27.43 -16.49 4.04
C GLY A 590 27.32 -17.25 2.71
N VAL A 591 26.15 -17.85 2.41
CA VAL A 591 25.90 -18.57 1.17
C VAL A 591 25.65 -17.55 0.06
N LYS A 592 26.57 -17.48 -0.90
CA LYS A 592 26.42 -16.64 -2.09
C LYS A 592 25.64 -17.39 -3.18
N PRO A 593 24.90 -16.66 -4.04
CA PRO A 593 24.36 -17.24 -5.25
C PRO A 593 25.47 -17.90 -6.10
N PRO A 594 25.19 -19.04 -6.74
CA PRO A 594 26.23 -19.80 -7.43
C PRO A 594 26.59 -19.25 -8.82
N ILE A 595 25.63 -18.67 -9.56
CA ILE A 595 25.83 -18.27 -10.97
C ILE A 595 25.61 -16.77 -11.12
N CYS A 596 26.48 -16.09 -11.87
CA CYS A 596 26.25 -14.72 -12.33
C CYS A 596 25.82 -14.76 -13.80
N MET A 597 24.56 -14.41 -14.07
CA MET A 597 24.10 -14.23 -15.45
C MET A 597 24.23 -12.75 -15.85
N LYS A 598 25.10 -12.44 -16.83
CA LYS A 598 25.26 -11.09 -17.40
C LYS A 598 24.79 -11.03 -18.84
N PHE A 599 24.19 -9.89 -19.20
CA PHE A 599 23.73 -9.63 -20.57
C PHE A 599 24.64 -8.60 -21.22
N LEU A 600 25.52 -9.08 -22.11
CA LEU A 600 26.54 -8.27 -22.77
C LEU A 600 26.21 -8.06 -24.26
N SER A 601 26.77 -7.00 -24.84
CA SER A 601 26.76 -6.83 -26.29
C SER A 601 27.56 -7.95 -26.96
N ARG A 602 27.21 -8.31 -28.19
CA ARG A 602 27.90 -9.38 -28.95
C ARG A 602 29.41 -9.18 -29.01
N GLY A 603 29.86 -7.94 -29.20
CA GLY A 603 31.28 -7.60 -29.25
C GLY A 603 31.99 -7.70 -27.90
N ALA A 604 31.31 -7.38 -26.79
CA ALA A 604 31.84 -7.59 -25.45
C ALA A 604 31.88 -9.08 -25.10
N ASN A 605 30.85 -9.83 -25.48
CA ASN A 605 30.79 -11.28 -25.24
C ASN A 605 31.92 -12.01 -25.97
N ALA A 606 32.17 -11.69 -27.25
CA ALA A 606 33.30 -12.26 -28.00
C ALA A 606 34.66 -11.98 -27.35
N LYS A 607 34.85 -10.81 -26.72
CA LYS A 607 36.08 -10.51 -25.96
C LYS A 607 36.19 -11.34 -24.68
N VAL A 608 35.08 -11.54 -23.98
CA VAL A 608 35.02 -12.38 -22.78
C VAL A 608 35.28 -13.85 -23.14
N ASP A 609 34.67 -14.36 -24.20
CA ASP A 609 34.87 -15.72 -24.68
C ASP A 609 36.34 -15.95 -25.07
N ASN A 610 36.97 -15.00 -25.77
CA ASN A 610 38.40 -15.06 -26.09
C ASN A 610 39.30 -14.98 -24.84
N PHE A 611 38.86 -14.30 -23.78
CA PHE A 611 39.61 -14.21 -22.51
C PHE A 611 39.49 -15.48 -21.68
N LEU A 612 38.32 -16.13 -21.68
CA LEU A 612 38.06 -17.35 -20.92
C LEU A 612 38.53 -18.62 -21.64
N GLY A 613 38.57 -18.63 -22.97
CA GLY A 613 39.04 -19.73 -23.81
C GLY A 613 40.52 -19.65 -24.20
N GLY A 614 41.27 -18.70 -23.62
CA GLY A 614 42.71 -18.50 -23.84
C GLY A 614 43.59 -19.51 -23.12
#